data_AF-W6XXG6-F1
#
_entry.id   AF-W6XXG6-F1
#
_cell.length_a   1.000
_cell.length_b   1.000
_cell.length_c   1.000
_cell.angle_alpha   90.00
_cell.angle_beta   90.00
_cell.angle_gamma   90.00
#
_symmetry.space_group_name_H-M   'P 1'
#
loop_
_entity.id
_entity.type
_entity.pdbx_description
1 polymer ?
#
loop_
_entity_poly.entity_id
_entity_poly.type
_entity_poly.pdbx_seq_one_letter_code
_entity_poly.pdbx_strand_id
1 'polypeptide(L)'
;MGPIKLSNPPLLTTAPGRSTITHSAKKPFRFLDLPKDIRLMVYEELGMKTYRDRFLLRYDQHYVTLVNTVTPGLAILATSRQIRAEASSIIIPRLRMILGSPPVISIRAEHLVSLIDLHDCFSSVYGTKFMERLIFCLHDPRASPRMMRYRSGQLSTRQLRRMLRLQGLIAIGDDASLKGFVRFALRAMKYLASNTNQTRHVYPPLTFVVEVPDTFQAIPITTSTSFLKCLSYRLFSPLIPTPPRTVTNHAGIMWLLRRFTSHSSKACELWCIVSLIVKVRLLDEGHTGLRISGRNVQKAISRGLEEGRSNAANIVCYGGRAPRKMEEI
;
A
#
# COMPACT_ATOMS: atom_id res chain seq x y z
N MET A 1 -45.78 -3.86 55.48
CA MET A 1 -44.99 -3.92 54.23
C MET A 1 -45.80 -4.71 53.21
N GLY A 2 -46.45 -4.03 52.27
CA GLY A 2 -47.33 -4.64 51.27
C GLY A 2 -46.62 -4.85 49.93
N PRO A 3 -47.10 -5.77 49.07
CA PRO A 3 -46.44 -6.13 47.82
C PRO A 3 -46.60 -5.03 46.77
N ILE A 4 -45.50 -4.71 46.10
CA ILE A 4 -45.42 -3.73 45.01
C ILE A 4 -46.05 -4.37 43.76
N LYS A 5 -47.17 -3.80 43.29
CA LYS A 5 -47.79 -4.15 42.01
C LYS A 5 -46.93 -3.59 40.86
N LEU A 6 -46.25 -4.48 40.14
CA LEU A 6 -45.57 -4.18 38.89
C LEU A 6 -46.62 -4.00 37.78
N SER A 7 -46.72 -2.78 37.25
CA SER A 7 -47.51 -2.44 36.07
C SER A 7 -46.88 -3.02 34.81
N ASN A 8 -47.68 -3.73 34.01
CA ASN A 8 -47.25 -4.29 32.73
C ASN A 8 -46.80 -3.18 31.74
N PRO A 9 -45.75 -3.42 30.95
CA PRO A 9 -45.31 -2.48 29.92
C PRO A 9 -46.34 -2.39 28.77
N PRO A 10 -46.40 -1.24 28.05
CA PRO A 10 -47.30 -1.06 26.93
C PRO A 10 -46.97 -2.03 25.78
N LEU A 11 -48.02 -2.57 25.15
CA LEU A 11 -47.92 -3.46 24.00
C LEU A 11 -47.13 -2.80 22.86
N LEU A 12 -46.14 -3.53 22.33
CA LEU A 12 -45.40 -3.19 21.13
C LEU A 12 -46.36 -2.99 19.95
N THR A 13 -46.38 -1.77 19.44
CA THR A 13 -47.04 -1.37 18.20
C THR A 13 -46.55 -2.25 17.05
N THR A 14 -47.52 -2.85 16.37
CA THR A 14 -47.41 -3.68 15.16
C THR A 14 -46.33 -3.20 14.19
N ALA A 15 -45.40 -4.10 13.89
CA ALA A 15 -44.36 -3.91 12.88
C ALA A 15 -44.98 -3.49 11.53
N PRO A 16 -44.35 -2.55 10.79
CA PRO A 16 -44.80 -2.17 9.46
C PRO A 16 -44.82 -3.42 8.58
N GLY A 17 -45.99 -3.68 7.99
CA GLY A 17 -46.24 -4.85 7.16
C GLY A 17 -45.12 -5.03 6.14
N ARG A 18 -44.47 -6.19 6.19
CA ARG A 18 -43.62 -6.69 5.11
C ARG A 18 -44.48 -6.71 3.86
N SER A 19 -44.35 -5.67 3.04
CA SER A 19 -44.83 -5.67 1.67
C SER A 19 -44.22 -6.89 0.99
N THR A 20 -45.02 -7.94 0.84
CA THR A 20 -44.75 -9.09 0.01
C THR A 20 -44.59 -8.57 -1.41
N ILE A 21 -43.34 -8.26 -1.77
CA ILE A 21 -42.96 -7.95 -3.15
C ILE A 21 -43.25 -9.22 -3.94
N THR A 22 -44.44 -9.25 -4.55
CA THR A 22 -44.82 -10.29 -5.49
C THR A 22 -43.76 -10.33 -6.59
N HIS A 23 -43.15 -11.49 -6.75
CA HIS A 23 -42.02 -11.80 -7.64
C HIS A 23 -42.43 -11.80 -9.13
N SER A 24 -43.36 -10.93 -9.55
CA SER A 24 -43.64 -10.69 -10.97
C SER A 24 -42.35 -10.21 -11.60
N ALA A 25 -41.82 -10.96 -12.56
CA ALA A 25 -40.52 -10.76 -13.20
C ALA A 25 -40.34 -9.31 -13.67
N LYS A 26 -39.70 -8.47 -12.83
CA LYS A 26 -39.39 -7.08 -13.16
C LYS A 26 -38.36 -7.09 -14.28
N LYS A 27 -38.80 -6.83 -15.50
CA LYS A 27 -37.95 -6.60 -16.65
C LYS A 27 -36.91 -5.53 -16.26
N PRO A 28 -35.60 -5.77 -16.47
CA PRO A 28 -34.59 -4.76 -16.19
C PRO A 28 -34.88 -3.50 -17.02
N PHE A 29 -34.85 -2.33 -16.39
CA PHE A 29 -34.98 -1.06 -17.10
C PHE A 29 -33.72 -0.81 -17.93
N ARG A 30 -33.85 -0.25 -19.12
CA ARG A 30 -32.68 0.13 -19.92
C ARG A 30 -32.16 1.46 -19.40
N PHE A 31 -30.86 1.53 -19.14
CA PHE A 31 -30.24 2.75 -18.62
C PHE A 31 -30.41 3.97 -19.55
N LEU A 32 -30.45 3.74 -20.87
CA LEU A 32 -30.66 4.81 -21.86
C LEU A 32 -32.11 5.33 -21.93
N ASP A 33 -33.07 4.60 -21.35
CA ASP A 33 -34.47 5.05 -21.28
C ASP A 33 -34.65 6.09 -20.16
N LEU A 34 -33.66 6.25 -19.26
CA LEU A 34 -33.67 7.30 -18.25
C LEU A 34 -33.43 8.67 -18.89
N PRO A 35 -34.09 9.74 -18.41
CA PRO A 35 -33.73 11.11 -18.81
C PRO A 35 -32.24 11.39 -18.56
N LYS A 36 -31.65 12.27 -19.39
CA LYS A 36 -30.22 12.60 -19.32
C LYS A 36 -29.81 13.06 -17.92
N ASP A 37 -30.63 13.89 -17.27
CA ASP A 37 -30.33 14.44 -15.95
C ASP A 37 -30.20 13.34 -14.89
N ILE A 38 -31.09 12.33 -14.94
CA ILE A 38 -31.00 11.15 -14.06
C ILE A 38 -29.75 10.33 -14.36
N ARG A 39 -29.36 10.17 -15.64
CA ARG A 39 -28.10 9.48 -15.98
C ARG A 39 -26.88 10.23 -15.44
N LEU A 40 -26.90 11.57 -15.50
CA LEU A 40 -25.83 12.40 -14.93
C LEU A 40 -25.73 12.22 -13.41
N MET A 41 -26.86 12.24 -12.70
CA MET A 41 -26.89 11.93 -11.26
C MET A 41 -26.28 10.54 -10.96
N VAL A 42 -26.57 9.53 -11.79
CA VAL A 42 -25.96 8.20 -11.63
C VAL A 42 -24.44 8.24 -11.80
N TYR A 43 -23.90 9.02 -12.75
CA TYR A 43 -22.44 9.16 -12.90
C TYR A 43 -21.81 9.92 -11.72
N GLU A 44 -22.50 10.90 -11.16
CA GLU A 44 -22.04 11.64 -9.98
C GLU A 44 -21.92 10.73 -8.76
N GLU A 45 -22.92 9.86 -8.55
CA GLU A 45 -22.96 8.82 -7.52
C GLU A 45 -21.86 7.75 -7.67
N LEU A 46 -21.23 7.62 -8.85
CA LEU A 46 -20.00 6.84 -9.03
C LEU A 46 -18.78 7.60 -8.45
N GLY A 47 -18.88 8.00 -7.19
CA GLY A 47 -17.85 8.67 -6.41
C GLY A 47 -16.58 7.85 -6.24
N MET A 48 -15.47 8.50 -5.92
CA MET A 48 -14.21 7.79 -5.64
C MET A 48 -14.36 6.91 -4.40
N LYS A 49 -13.76 5.72 -4.43
CA LYS A 49 -13.73 4.80 -3.29
C LYS A 49 -12.29 4.41 -3.01
N THR A 50 -11.87 4.51 -1.75
CA THR A 50 -10.55 4.11 -1.31
C THR A 50 -10.61 2.78 -0.56
N TYR A 51 -9.99 1.75 -1.14
CA TYR A 51 -9.83 0.44 -0.52
C TYR A 51 -8.49 0.37 0.21
N ARG A 52 -8.49 -0.21 1.42
CA ARG A 52 -7.29 -0.49 2.21
C ARG A 52 -7.08 -1.99 2.24
N ASP A 53 -6.42 -2.51 1.22
CA ASP A 53 -6.19 -3.95 1.09
C ASP A 53 -4.98 -4.33 1.96
N ARG A 54 -5.22 -5.06 3.06
CA ARG A 54 -4.14 -5.61 3.90
C ARG A 54 -3.46 -6.76 3.19
N PHE A 55 -2.14 -6.77 3.23
CA PHE A 55 -1.28 -7.72 2.56
C PHE A 55 -0.28 -8.29 3.57
N LEU A 56 -0.43 -9.56 3.91
CA LEU A 56 0.39 -10.22 4.92
C LEU A 56 1.85 -10.35 4.45
N LEU A 57 2.80 -10.06 5.34
CA LEU A 57 4.23 -10.09 5.13
C LEU A 57 4.83 -11.26 5.91
N ARG A 58 5.05 -12.39 5.22
CA ARG A 58 5.58 -13.65 5.79
C ARG A 58 4.79 -14.11 7.04
N TYR A 59 5.28 -15.16 7.69
CA TYR A 59 4.58 -15.97 8.71
C TYR A 59 4.23 -15.22 10.01
N ASP A 60 4.57 -13.94 10.16
CA ASP A 60 4.72 -13.28 11.47
C ASP A 60 3.67 -12.19 11.76
N GLN A 61 2.40 -12.38 11.36
CA GLN A 61 1.29 -11.42 11.56
C GLN A 61 1.56 -9.98 11.04
N HIS A 62 2.71 -9.73 10.42
CA HIS A 62 3.06 -8.44 9.84
C HIS A 62 2.27 -8.23 8.55
N TYR A 63 1.92 -6.99 8.26
CA TYR A 63 1.24 -6.66 7.01
C TYR A 63 1.61 -5.27 6.51
N VAL A 64 1.52 -5.07 5.19
CA VAL A 64 1.39 -3.76 4.56
C VAL A 64 -0.06 -3.53 4.16
N THR A 65 -0.47 -2.27 4.15
CA THR A 65 -1.77 -1.85 3.62
C THR A 65 -1.55 -1.15 2.29
N LEU A 66 -2.14 -1.69 1.23
CA LEU A 66 -2.14 -1.07 -0.10
C LEU A 66 -3.36 -0.15 -0.20
N VAL A 67 -3.11 1.14 -0.35
CA VAL A 67 -4.20 2.14 -0.45
C VAL A 67 -4.57 2.33 -1.92
N ASN A 68 -5.72 1.78 -2.27
CA ASN A 68 -6.23 1.71 -3.63
C ASN A 68 -7.45 2.61 -3.80
N THR A 69 -7.24 3.83 -4.28
CA THR A 69 -8.34 4.72 -4.72
C THR A 69 -8.76 4.33 -6.13
N VAL A 70 -10.06 4.07 -6.32
CA VAL A 70 -10.65 3.72 -7.61
C VAL A 70 -11.95 4.48 -7.81
N THR A 71 -12.30 4.72 -9.07
CA THR A 71 -13.66 5.15 -9.42
C THR A 71 -14.46 3.89 -9.79
N PRO A 72 -15.41 3.44 -8.95
CA PRO A 72 -16.29 2.33 -9.31
C PRO A 72 -17.04 2.69 -10.60
N GLY A 73 -17.38 1.69 -11.40
CA GLY A 73 -18.13 1.93 -12.63
C GLY A 73 -17.31 2.53 -13.79
N LEU A 74 -15.97 2.61 -13.74
CA LEU A 74 -15.14 3.04 -14.88
C LEU A 74 -15.45 2.28 -16.19
N ALA A 75 -15.93 1.05 -16.10
CA ALA A 75 -16.37 0.25 -17.25
C ALA A 75 -17.50 0.94 -18.05
N ILE A 76 -18.25 1.87 -17.46
CA ILE A 76 -19.31 2.63 -18.13
C ILE A 76 -18.76 3.45 -19.30
N LEU A 77 -17.51 3.92 -19.20
CA LEU A 77 -16.82 4.64 -20.28
C LEU A 77 -16.53 3.77 -21.50
N ALA A 78 -16.59 2.43 -21.36
CA ALA A 78 -16.37 1.48 -22.43
C ALA A 78 -17.67 0.97 -23.08
N THR A 79 -18.84 1.50 -22.70
CA THR A 79 -20.14 1.00 -23.17
C THR A 79 -20.54 1.57 -24.55
N SER A 80 -21.25 2.70 -24.62
CA SER A 80 -21.68 3.36 -25.86
C SER A 80 -21.04 4.74 -26.02
N ARG A 81 -21.02 5.27 -27.26
CA ARG A 81 -20.48 6.62 -27.53
C ARG A 81 -21.24 7.71 -26.77
N GLN A 82 -22.56 7.59 -26.67
CA GLN A 82 -23.41 8.54 -25.94
C GLN A 82 -23.10 8.51 -24.44
N ILE A 83 -23.10 7.33 -23.80
CA ILE A 83 -22.78 7.19 -22.37
C ILE A 83 -21.37 7.70 -22.10
N ARG A 84 -20.41 7.35 -22.95
CA ARG A 84 -19.03 7.84 -22.82
C ARG A 84 -18.97 9.36 -22.91
N ALA A 85 -19.69 9.99 -23.84
CA ALA A 85 -19.70 11.45 -23.98
C ALA A 85 -20.27 12.11 -22.72
N GLU A 86 -21.41 11.62 -22.20
CA GLU A 86 -22.04 12.16 -20.98
C GLU A 86 -21.17 11.93 -19.73
N ALA A 87 -20.71 10.71 -19.49
CA ALA A 87 -19.99 10.34 -18.28
C ALA A 87 -18.55 10.89 -18.24
N SER A 88 -17.97 11.22 -19.40
CA SER A 88 -16.57 11.64 -19.49
C SER A 88 -16.28 12.94 -18.73
N SER A 89 -17.19 13.91 -18.76
CA SER A 89 -17.02 15.20 -18.08
C SER A 89 -16.95 15.05 -16.56
N ILE A 90 -17.56 14.01 -15.99
CA ILE A 90 -17.61 13.75 -14.55
C ILE A 90 -16.48 12.79 -14.12
N ILE A 91 -16.30 11.69 -14.87
CA ILE A 91 -15.42 10.59 -14.46
C ILE A 91 -13.95 10.88 -14.80
N ILE A 92 -13.65 11.51 -15.95
CA ILE A 92 -12.27 11.73 -16.38
C ILE A 92 -11.49 12.65 -15.43
N PRO A 93 -12.04 13.78 -14.94
CA PRO A 93 -11.34 14.61 -13.94
C PRO A 93 -10.95 13.82 -12.69
N ARG A 94 -11.88 13.01 -12.16
CA ARG A 94 -11.63 12.12 -11.01
C ARG A 94 -10.50 11.12 -11.31
N LEU A 95 -10.52 10.50 -12.50
CA LEU A 95 -9.47 9.58 -12.93
C LEU A 95 -8.10 10.28 -13.04
N ARG A 96 -8.06 11.51 -13.56
CA ARG A 96 -6.82 12.32 -13.61
C ARG A 96 -6.30 12.62 -12.20
N MET A 97 -7.17 12.93 -11.24
CA MET A 97 -6.75 13.11 -9.83
C MET A 97 -6.15 11.83 -9.24
N ILE A 98 -6.76 10.68 -9.47
CA ILE A 98 -6.26 9.38 -8.98
C ILE A 98 -4.90 9.02 -9.62
N LEU A 99 -4.73 9.32 -10.92
CA LEU A 99 -3.51 9.04 -11.67
C LEU A 99 -2.43 10.13 -11.52
N GLY A 100 -2.78 11.32 -11.05
CA GLY A 100 -1.82 12.38 -10.70
C GLY A 100 -1.28 12.24 -9.28
N SER A 101 -1.97 11.47 -8.42
CA SER A 101 -1.51 11.21 -7.06
C SER A 101 -0.64 9.93 -6.99
N PRO A 102 0.50 9.97 -6.28
CA PRO A 102 1.36 8.80 -6.14
C PRO A 102 0.62 7.68 -5.38
N PRO A 103 0.72 6.41 -5.83
CA PRO A 103 0.19 5.28 -5.07
C PRO A 103 0.80 5.22 -3.66
N VAL A 104 -0.02 4.84 -2.69
CA VAL A 104 0.34 4.88 -1.27
C VAL A 104 0.39 3.46 -0.70
N ILE A 105 1.55 3.11 -0.14
CA ILE A 105 1.76 1.92 0.70
C ILE A 105 1.82 2.42 2.14
N SER A 106 1.09 1.78 3.04
CA SER A 106 1.09 2.12 4.46
C SER A 106 1.50 0.90 5.29
N ILE A 107 2.27 1.12 6.34
CA ILE A 107 2.75 0.05 7.23
C ILE A 107 2.84 0.58 8.66
N ARG A 108 2.43 -0.22 9.65
CA ARG A 108 2.70 0.11 11.05
C ARG A 108 4.19 -0.05 11.36
N ALA A 109 4.73 0.77 12.25
CA ALA A 109 6.14 0.76 12.63
C ALA A 109 6.61 -0.64 13.08
N GLU A 110 5.78 -1.35 13.84
CA GLU A 110 6.02 -2.73 14.30
C GLU A 110 6.16 -3.75 13.16
N HIS A 111 5.52 -3.52 12.02
CA HIS A 111 5.61 -4.42 10.88
C HIS A 111 6.75 -4.06 9.93
N LEU A 112 7.39 -2.89 10.10
CA LEU A 112 8.47 -2.42 9.23
C LEU A 112 9.69 -3.36 9.24
N VAL A 113 9.89 -4.08 10.35
CA VAL A 113 10.95 -5.09 10.48
C VAL A 113 10.86 -6.18 9.40
N SER A 114 9.66 -6.55 8.97
CA SER A 114 9.44 -7.60 7.95
C SER A 114 9.88 -7.18 6.53
N LEU A 115 10.10 -5.88 6.30
CA LEU A 115 10.62 -5.36 5.05
C LEU A 115 12.16 -5.18 5.06
N ILE A 116 12.78 -5.37 6.22
CA ILE A 116 14.22 -5.17 6.44
C ILE A 116 14.93 -6.52 6.40
N ASP A 117 16.14 -6.59 5.85
CA ASP A 117 16.98 -7.75 6.11
C ASP A 117 17.65 -7.62 7.46
N LEU A 118 17.26 -8.44 8.43
CA LEU A 118 18.00 -8.52 9.69
C LEU A 118 19.30 -9.33 9.55
N HIS A 119 19.43 -10.08 8.46
CA HIS A 119 20.63 -10.83 8.14
C HIS A 119 21.48 -10.01 7.17
N ASP A 120 22.58 -9.49 7.67
CA ASP A 120 23.56 -8.72 6.91
C ASP A 120 24.45 -9.69 6.09
N CYS A 121 23.80 -10.37 5.15
CA CYS A 121 24.36 -11.37 4.26
C CYS A 121 24.52 -10.78 2.85
N PHE A 122 25.61 -11.13 2.16
CA PHE A 122 25.80 -10.78 0.73
C PHE A 122 24.73 -11.38 -0.19
N SER A 123 23.96 -12.37 0.29
CA SER A 123 22.97 -13.12 -0.49
C SER A 123 21.60 -12.45 -0.62
N SER A 124 21.41 -11.20 -0.19
CA SER A 124 20.08 -10.55 -0.20
C SER A 124 19.51 -10.26 -1.60
N VAL A 125 20.18 -10.69 -2.68
CA VAL A 125 19.79 -10.40 -4.07
C VAL A 125 18.49 -11.10 -4.48
N TYR A 126 17.98 -12.10 -3.73
CA TYR A 126 16.81 -12.88 -4.16
C TYR A 126 15.76 -13.18 -3.06
N GLY A 127 15.78 -12.43 -1.97
CA GLY A 127 15.04 -12.78 -0.75
C GLY A 127 13.60 -12.26 -0.67
N THR A 128 12.70 -12.59 -1.61
CA THR A 128 11.21 -12.52 -1.47
C THR A 128 10.61 -11.30 -0.75
N LYS A 129 11.24 -10.12 -0.80
CA LYS A 129 10.70 -8.93 -0.15
C LYS A 129 9.57 -8.38 -0.99
N PHE A 130 8.50 -7.98 -0.31
CA PHE A 130 7.34 -7.34 -0.92
C PHE A 130 7.74 -6.22 -1.90
N MET A 131 8.66 -5.33 -1.48
CA MET A 131 9.13 -4.21 -2.28
C MET A 131 9.87 -4.64 -3.55
N GLU A 132 10.77 -5.62 -3.46
CA GLU A 132 11.50 -6.13 -4.63
C GLU A 132 10.55 -6.75 -5.66
N ARG A 133 9.57 -7.53 -5.19
CA ARG A 133 8.56 -8.15 -6.07
C ARG A 133 7.65 -7.11 -6.71
N LEU A 134 7.26 -6.08 -5.94
CA LEU A 134 6.49 -4.97 -6.47
C LEU A 134 7.28 -4.23 -7.54
N ILE A 135 8.51 -3.78 -7.24
CA ILE A 135 9.35 -3.03 -8.19
C ILE A 135 9.65 -3.88 -9.44
N PHE A 136 9.95 -5.16 -9.27
CA PHE A 136 10.11 -6.10 -10.40
C PHE A 136 8.85 -6.15 -11.27
N CYS A 137 7.66 -6.24 -10.66
CA CYS A 137 6.41 -6.21 -11.42
C CYS A 137 6.24 -4.89 -12.17
N LEU A 138 6.59 -3.75 -11.55
CA LEU A 138 6.52 -2.43 -12.20
C LEU A 138 7.51 -2.30 -13.36
N HIS A 139 8.66 -2.99 -13.29
CA HIS A 139 9.65 -3.07 -14.37
C HIS A 139 9.23 -4.01 -15.50
N ASP A 140 8.64 -5.17 -15.20
CA ASP A 140 8.35 -6.19 -16.22
C ASP A 140 7.26 -5.71 -17.19
N PRO A 141 7.57 -5.43 -18.48
CA PRO A 141 6.57 -4.99 -19.45
C PRO A 141 5.48 -6.05 -19.70
N ARG A 142 5.77 -7.32 -19.39
CA ARG A 142 4.81 -8.43 -19.51
C ARG A 142 3.87 -8.52 -18.32
N ALA A 143 4.16 -7.85 -17.19
CA ALA A 143 3.32 -7.92 -16.00
C ALA A 143 1.95 -7.27 -16.21
N SER A 144 1.90 -6.08 -16.84
CA SER A 144 0.65 -5.36 -17.10
C SER A 144 -0.35 -6.17 -17.94
N PRO A 145 0.01 -6.73 -19.13
CA PRO A 145 -0.90 -7.58 -19.90
C PRO A 145 -1.42 -8.80 -19.13
N ARG A 146 -0.55 -9.44 -18.32
CA ARG A 146 -0.95 -10.61 -17.49
C ARG A 146 -1.95 -10.22 -16.41
N MET A 147 -1.71 -9.11 -15.72
CA MET A 147 -2.62 -8.56 -14.72
C MET A 147 -3.97 -8.15 -15.33
N MET A 148 -3.97 -7.60 -16.55
CA MET A 148 -5.20 -7.27 -17.29
C MET A 148 -5.98 -8.52 -17.69
N ARG A 149 -5.31 -9.58 -18.19
CA ARG A 149 -5.95 -10.88 -18.48
C ARG A 149 -6.52 -11.54 -17.23
N TYR A 150 -5.86 -11.42 -16.09
CA TYR A 150 -6.42 -11.84 -14.81
C TYR A 150 -7.68 -11.06 -14.45
N ARG A 151 -7.67 -9.74 -14.59
CA ARG A 151 -8.85 -8.90 -14.32
C ARG A 151 -10.04 -9.21 -15.22
N SER A 152 -9.81 -9.68 -16.45
CA SER A 152 -10.87 -10.11 -17.37
C SER A 152 -11.30 -11.56 -17.19
N GLY A 153 -10.72 -12.30 -16.23
CA GLY A 153 -11.03 -13.72 -16.00
C GLY A 153 -10.36 -14.68 -16.99
N GLN A 154 -9.53 -14.19 -17.91
CA GLN A 154 -8.82 -15.01 -18.89
C GLN A 154 -7.55 -15.70 -18.34
N LEU A 155 -7.16 -15.40 -17.12
CA LEU A 155 -6.00 -15.98 -16.45
C LEU A 155 -6.38 -16.36 -15.02
N SER A 156 -6.13 -17.60 -14.63
CA SER A 156 -6.41 -18.06 -13.26
C SER A 156 -5.47 -17.42 -12.23
N THR A 157 -5.91 -17.38 -10.97
CA THR A 157 -5.11 -16.89 -9.82
C THR A 157 -3.76 -17.62 -9.73
N ARG A 158 -3.77 -18.96 -9.85
CA ARG A 158 -2.56 -19.80 -9.84
C ARG A 158 -1.59 -19.47 -10.97
N GLN A 159 -2.08 -19.30 -12.19
CA GLN A 159 -1.25 -18.93 -13.34
C GLN A 159 -0.62 -17.54 -13.14
N LEU A 160 -1.42 -16.55 -12.73
CA LEU A 160 -0.91 -15.20 -12.49
C LEU A 160 0.19 -15.20 -11.41
N ARG A 161 -0.04 -15.87 -10.26
CA ARG A 161 0.96 -15.98 -9.19
C ARG A 161 2.27 -16.56 -9.71
N ARG A 162 2.20 -17.62 -10.54
CA ARG A 162 3.39 -18.25 -11.14
C ARG A 162 4.12 -17.32 -12.09
N MET A 163 3.39 -16.65 -12.98
CA MET A 163 3.99 -15.77 -13.99
C MET A 163 4.64 -14.52 -13.38
N LEU A 164 4.07 -14.01 -12.28
CA LEU A 164 4.61 -12.86 -11.54
C LEU A 164 5.57 -13.25 -10.40
N ARG A 165 5.85 -14.55 -10.22
CA ARG A 165 6.72 -15.09 -9.16
C ARG A 165 6.27 -14.68 -7.75
N LEU A 166 4.96 -14.69 -7.50
CA LEU A 166 4.33 -14.26 -6.24
C LEU A 166 4.08 -15.42 -5.25
N GLN A 167 4.48 -16.66 -5.54
CA GLN A 167 4.15 -17.82 -4.70
C GLN A 167 4.76 -17.75 -3.30
N GLY A 168 5.93 -17.12 -3.17
CA GLY A 168 6.58 -16.90 -1.86
C GLY A 168 6.11 -15.64 -1.13
N LEU A 169 5.19 -14.88 -1.73
CA LEU A 169 4.70 -13.60 -1.19
C LEU A 169 3.20 -13.64 -0.87
N ILE A 170 2.40 -14.35 -1.69
CA ILE A 170 0.95 -14.45 -1.53
C ILE A 170 0.57 -15.92 -1.40
N ALA A 171 -0.12 -16.26 -0.31
CA ALA A 171 -0.62 -17.61 -0.08
C ALA A 171 -1.57 -18.09 -1.19
N ILE A 172 -1.60 -19.40 -1.44
CA ILE A 172 -2.34 -20.00 -2.57
C ILE A 172 -3.85 -19.75 -2.49
N GLY A 173 -4.42 -19.62 -1.29
CA GLY A 173 -5.84 -19.31 -1.08
C GLY A 173 -6.16 -17.83 -0.87
N ASP A 174 -5.16 -16.94 -0.82
CA ASP A 174 -5.39 -15.53 -0.54
C ASP A 174 -5.63 -14.73 -1.84
N ASP A 175 -6.83 -14.89 -2.38
CA ASP A 175 -7.26 -14.22 -3.60
C ASP A 175 -7.56 -12.73 -3.37
N ALA A 176 -7.91 -12.34 -2.13
CA ALA A 176 -8.14 -10.96 -1.74
C ALA A 176 -6.84 -10.13 -1.83
N SER A 177 -5.75 -10.62 -1.22
CA SER A 177 -4.43 -9.97 -1.31
C SER A 177 -3.91 -9.92 -2.74
N LEU A 178 -4.12 -10.99 -3.53
CA LEU A 178 -3.76 -10.98 -4.96
C LEU A 178 -4.52 -9.89 -5.73
N LYS A 179 -5.83 -9.75 -5.49
CA LYS A 179 -6.65 -8.72 -6.14
C LYS A 179 -6.22 -7.31 -5.72
N GLY A 180 -5.95 -7.10 -4.43
CA GLY A 180 -5.43 -5.82 -3.91
C GLY A 180 -4.06 -5.47 -4.49
N PHE A 181 -3.15 -6.44 -4.56
CA PHE A 181 -1.82 -6.27 -5.16
C PHE A 181 -1.90 -5.93 -6.64
N VAL A 182 -2.70 -6.66 -7.43
CA VAL A 182 -2.88 -6.39 -8.86
C VAL A 182 -3.48 -5.00 -9.10
N ARG A 183 -4.50 -4.63 -8.33
CA ARG A 183 -5.11 -3.30 -8.41
C ARG A 183 -4.08 -2.19 -8.14
N PHE A 184 -3.27 -2.37 -7.10
CA PHE A 184 -2.21 -1.44 -6.72
C PHE A 184 -1.13 -1.34 -7.79
N ALA A 185 -0.60 -2.47 -8.25
CA ALA A 185 0.46 -2.52 -9.24
C ALA A 185 0.03 -1.90 -10.58
N LEU A 186 -1.18 -2.20 -11.06
CA LEU A 186 -1.72 -1.58 -12.28
C LEU A 186 -1.88 -0.06 -12.14
N ARG A 187 -2.37 0.41 -10.98
CA ARG A 187 -2.45 1.85 -10.69
C ARG A 187 -1.05 2.48 -10.71
N ALA A 188 -0.08 1.84 -10.05
CA ALA A 188 1.30 2.31 -10.00
C ALA A 188 1.94 2.36 -11.39
N MET A 189 1.76 1.33 -12.22
CA MET A 189 2.24 1.34 -13.61
C MET A 189 1.65 2.50 -14.42
N LYS A 190 0.34 2.76 -14.27
CA LYS A 190 -0.32 3.88 -14.95
C LYS A 190 0.18 5.23 -14.43
N TYR A 191 0.35 5.38 -13.12
CA TYR A 191 0.94 6.57 -12.52
C TYR A 191 2.36 6.82 -13.07
N LEU A 192 3.22 5.80 -13.05
CA LEU A 192 4.60 5.90 -13.55
C LEU A 192 4.61 6.32 -15.03
N ALA A 193 3.80 5.68 -15.87
CA ALA A 193 3.73 5.99 -17.30
C ALA A 193 3.19 7.41 -17.59
N SER A 194 2.31 7.95 -16.74
CA SER A 194 1.71 9.28 -16.94
C SER A 194 2.54 10.43 -16.36
N ASN A 195 3.43 10.17 -15.40
CA ASN A 195 4.11 11.23 -14.63
C ASN A 195 5.63 11.29 -14.85
N THR A 196 6.20 10.53 -15.79
CA THR A 196 7.66 10.51 -16.07
C THR A 196 8.27 11.89 -16.26
N ASN A 197 7.54 12.82 -16.89
CA ASN A 197 8.07 14.14 -17.25
C ASN A 197 7.73 15.25 -16.23
N GLN A 198 6.93 14.95 -15.20
CA GLN A 198 6.35 15.98 -14.33
C GLN A 198 6.98 16.05 -12.93
N THR A 199 7.83 15.09 -12.57
CA THR A 199 8.37 14.99 -11.22
C THR A 199 9.77 15.58 -11.10
N ARG A 200 10.04 16.29 -10.00
CA ARG A 200 11.40 16.70 -9.61
C ARG A 200 12.30 15.54 -9.17
N HIS A 201 11.71 14.35 -9.04
CA HIS A 201 12.41 13.11 -8.71
C HIS A 201 12.99 12.50 -9.97
N VAL A 202 14.09 11.75 -9.82
CA VAL A 202 14.70 10.99 -10.92
C VAL A 202 13.68 10.03 -11.53
N TYR A 203 12.82 9.46 -10.69
CA TYR A 203 11.73 8.58 -11.11
C TYR A 203 10.42 8.97 -10.42
N PRO A 204 9.24 8.72 -11.03
CA PRO A 204 8.00 9.09 -10.39
C PRO A 204 7.82 8.29 -9.08
N PRO A 205 7.53 8.97 -7.97
CA PRO A 205 7.65 8.36 -6.66
C PRO A 205 6.43 7.52 -6.26
N LEU A 206 6.66 6.46 -5.48
CA LEU A 206 5.62 5.87 -4.64
C LEU A 206 5.67 6.49 -3.25
N THR A 207 4.52 6.67 -2.63
CA THR A 207 4.45 7.16 -1.24
C THR A 207 4.41 5.97 -0.28
N PHE A 208 5.32 5.97 0.68
CA PHE A 208 5.42 4.97 1.73
C PHE A 208 5.15 5.63 3.08
N VAL A 209 4.00 5.34 3.70
CA VAL A 209 3.56 5.91 4.97
C VAL A 209 3.87 4.93 6.10
N VAL A 210 4.74 5.35 7.02
CA VAL A 210 5.01 4.62 8.26
C VAL A 210 4.10 5.16 9.35
N GLU A 211 3.16 4.34 9.78
CA GLU A 211 2.22 4.63 10.86
C GLU A 211 2.86 4.23 12.18
N VAL A 212 3.08 5.19 13.07
CA VAL A 212 3.73 4.98 14.35
C VAL A 212 2.67 5.14 15.44
N PRO A 213 2.24 4.03 16.07
CA PRO A 213 1.45 4.09 17.29
C PRO A 213 2.17 4.96 18.33
N ASP A 214 1.42 5.74 19.10
CA ASP A 214 1.97 6.48 20.23
C ASP A 214 2.59 5.54 21.28
N THR A 215 2.06 4.32 21.40
CA THR A 215 2.58 3.25 22.27
C THR A 215 3.87 2.60 21.74
N PHE A 216 4.29 2.93 20.52
CA PHE A 216 5.48 2.33 19.92
C PHE A 216 6.77 2.85 20.57
N GLN A 217 7.46 1.99 21.30
CA GLN A 217 8.77 2.30 21.90
C GLN A 217 9.91 1.75 21.04
N ALA A 218 10.04 0.43 20.99
CA ALA A 218 11.02 -0.29 20.20
C ALA A 218 10.62 -1.76 20.03
N ILE A 219 11.22 -2.44 19.05
CA ILE A 219 11.01 -3.87 18.80
C ILE A 219 12.30 -4.61 19.15
N PRO A 220 12.28 -5.71 19.91
CA PRO A 220 13.45 -6.55 20.07
C PRO A 220 13.82 -7.15 18.71
N ILE A 221 15.05 -6.91 18.27
CA ILE A 221 15.57 -7.43 17.01
C ILE A 221 16.89 -8.14 17.26
N THR A 222 17.09 -9.25 16.57
CA THR A 222 18.39 -9.92 16.50
C THR A 222 18.92 -9.78 15.09
N THR A 223 19.95 -8.95 14.92
CA THR A 223 20.65 -8.84 13.64
C THR A 223 21.81 -9.82 13.63
N SER A 224 22.04 -10.48 12.50
CA SER A 224 23.23 -11.30 12.31
C SER A 224 24.06 -10.83 11.12
N THR A 225 25.38 -10.88 11.26
CA THR A 225 26.32 -10.55 10.19
C THR A 225 26.90 -11.85 9.64
N SER A 226 26.83 -12.04 8.32
CA SER A 226 27.43 -13.22 7.69
C SER A 226 28.95 -13.29 7.93
N PHE A 227 29.50 -14.50 7.98
CA PHE A 227 30.95 -14.70 8.14
C PHE A 227 31.75 -13.99 7.04
N LEU A 228 31.32 -14.12 5.78
CA LEU A 228 31.95 -13.44 4.65
C LEU A 228 31.95 -11.93 4.84
N LYS A 229 30.87 -11.35 5.37
CA LYS A 229 30.80 -9.90 5.58
C LYS A 229 31.69 -9.47 6.74
N CYS A 230 31.72 -10.22 7.84
CA CYS A 230 32.69 -10.00 8.91
C CYS A 230 34.14 -10.07 8.38
N LEU A 231 34.46 -11.07 7.55
CA LEU A 231 35.77 -11.21 6.93
C LEU A 231 36.09 -10.01 6.03
N SER A 232 35.11 -9.54 5.25
CA SER A 232 35.28 -8.34 4.42
C SER A 232 35.58 -7.08 5.24
N TYR A 233 34.91 -6.89 6.39
CA TYR A 233 35.20 -5.77 7.27
C TYR A 233 36.62 -5.86 7.83
N ARG A 234 37.08 -7.06 8.20
CA ARG A 234 38.46 -7.28 8.67
C ARG A 234 39.49 -6.95 7.60
N LEU A 235 39.25 -7.38 6.36
CA LEU A 235 40.21 -7.22 5.27
C LEU A 235 40.26 -5.79 4.73
N PHE A 236 39.11 -5.13 4.60
CA PHE A 236 39.01 -3.85 3.88
C PHE A 236 38.77 -2.64 4.80
N SER A 237 38.55 -2.83 6.09
CA SER A 237 38.29 -1.74 7.04
C SER A 237 38.87 -2.02 8.43
N PRO A 238 40.20 -2.22 8.56
CA PRO A 238 40.82 -2.70 9.79
C PRO A 238 40.66 -1.74 10.98
N LEU A 239 40.40 -0.46 10.72
CA LEU A 239 40.21 0.58 11.75
C LEU A 239 38.77 0.61 12.32
N ILE A 240 37.83 -0.11 11.71
CA ILE A 240 36.43 -0.16 12.17
C ILE A 240 36.24 -1.47 12.95
N PRO A 241 35.85 -1.41 14.24
CA PRO A 241 35.63 -2.62 15.03
C PRO A 241 34.60 -3.52 14.35
N THR A 242 34.96 -4.79 14.16
CA THR A 242 34.05 -5.76 13.53
C THR A 242 32.81 -5.92 14.42
N PRO A 243 31.60 -5.70 13.88
CA PRO A 243 30.39 -5.90 14.67
C PRO A 243 30.28 -7.36 15.11
N PRO A 244 29.70 -7.65 16.29
CA PRO A 244 29.44 -9.01 16.72
C PRO A 244 28.61 -9.77 15.68
N ARG A 245 28.84 -11.09 15.57
CA ARG A 245 28.14 -11.94 14.59
C ARG A 245 26.62 -11.91 14.79
N THR A 246 26.17 -11.80 16.02
CA THR A 246 24.76 -11.67 16.41
C THR A 246 24.65 -10.57 17.46
N VAL A 247 23.76 -9.62 17.23
CA VAL A 247 23.48 -8.54 18.19
C VAL A 247 21.98 -8.49 18.39
N THR A 248 21.56 -8.70 19.64
CA THR A 248 20.18 -8.49 20.07
C THR A 248 20.06 -7.09 20.66
N ASN A 249 19.20 -6.26 20.08
CA ASN A 249 19.00 -4.86 20.47
C ASN A 249 17.52 -4.50 20.37
N HIS A 250 17.16 -3.34 20.92
CA HIS A 250 15.84 -2.74 20.74
C HIS A 250 15.88 -1.76 19.55
N ALA A 251 15.10 -2.03 18.51
CA ALA A 251 14.96 -1.18 17.34
C ALA A 251 13.86 -0.14 17.54
N GLY A 252 14.27 1.09 17.84
CA GLY A 252 13.38 2.25 17.74
C GLY A 252 13.07 2.66 16.30
N ILE A 253 12.11 3.55 16.12
CA ILE A 253 11.61 3.98 14.80
C ILE A 253 12.72 4.57 13.90
N MET A 254 13.66 5.35 14.47
CA MET A 254 14.76 5.94 13.69
C MET A 254 15.70 4.86 13.13
N TRP A 255 15.94 3.80 13.89
CA TRP A 255 16.76 2.67 13.44
C TRP A 255 16.06 1.91 12.31
N LEU A 256 14.76 1.62 12.47
CA LEU A 256 13.96 0.93 11.45
C LEU A 256 13.91 1.72 10.15
N LEU A 257 13.67 3.04 10.22
CA LEU A 257 13.66 3.91 9.04
C LEU A 257 15.01 3.93 8.33
N ARG A 258 16.11 4.08 9.08
CA ARG A 258 17.48 4.04 8.54
C ARG A 258 17.75 2.74 7.77
N ARG A 259 17.42 1.59 8.38
CA ARG A 259 17.63 0.28 7.74
C ARG A 259 16.70 0.06 6.54
N PHE A 260 15.42 0.39 6.68
CA PHE A 260 14.46 0.33 5.59
C PHE A 260 14.92 1.15 4.38
N THR A 261 15.39 2.38 4.61
CA THR A 261 15.91 3.25 3.54
C THR A 261 17.14 2.64 2.89
N SER A 262 18.09 2.10 3.67
CA SER A 262 19.30 1.45 3.11
C SER A 262 18.98 0.28 2.19
N HIS A 263 18.02 -0.58 2.55
CA HIS A 263 17.61 -1.69 1.71
C HIS A 263 16.79 -1.23 0.49
N SER A 264 15.85 -0.33 0.72
CA SER A 264 14.93 0.13 -0.34
C SER A 264 15.66 0.96 -1.40
N SER A 265 16.67 1.75 -1.01
CA SER A 265 17.45 2.54 -1.97
C SER A 265 18.21 1.65 -2.95
N LYS A 266 18.83 0.56 -2.46
CA LYS A 266 19.51 -0.42 -3.32
C LYS A 266 18.55 -1.08 -4.30
N ALA A 267 17.35 -1.45 -3.84
CA ALA A 267 16.33 -2.02 -4.73
C ALA A 267 15.89 -0.99 -5.78
N CYS A 268 15.58 0.24 -5.37
CA CYS A 268 15.20 1.31 -6.29
C CYS A 268 16.31 1.62 -7.32
N GLU A 269 17.58 1.59 -6.91
CA GLU A 269 18.74 1.93 -7.74
C GLU A 269 19.06 0.80 -8.72
N LEU A 270 18.90 -0.46 -8.29
CA LEU A 270 19.06 -1.61 -9.17
C LEU A 270 18.05 -1.60 -10.32
N TRP A 271 16.81 -1.17 -10.06
CA TRP A 271 15.73 -1.21 -11.04
C TRP A 271 15.50 0.11 -11.78
N CYS A 272 15.99 1.25 -11.30
CA CYS A 272 15.92 2.55 -11.97
C CYS A 272 14.51 2.96 -12.46
N ILE A 273 13.44 2.67 -11.70
CA ILE A 273 12.05 2.97 -12.14
C ILE A 273 11.25 3.76 -11.11
N VAL A 274 11.59 3.68 -9.84
CA VAL A 274 10.75 4.22 -8.77
C VAL A 274 11.61 4.90 -7.73
N SER A 275 11.23 6.13 -7.36
CA SER A 275 11.68 6.78 -6.14
C SER A 275 10.68 6.55 -5.01
N LEU A 276 11.12 6.64 -3.75
CA LEU A 276 10.23 6.48 -2.59
C LEU A 276 10.13 7.78 -1.79
N ILE A 277 8.91 8.23 -1.56
CA ILE A 277 8.62 9.31 -0.61
C ILE A 277 8.17 8.66 0.70
N VAL A 278 9.03 8.71 1.72
CA VAL A 278 8.72 8.19 3.05
C VAL A 278 8.05 9.27 3.88
N LYS A 279 6.81 9.04 4.32
CA LYS A 279 6.07 9.90 5.25
C LYS A 279 5.88 9.19 6.58
N VAL A 280 5.83 9.95 7.66
CA VAL A 280 5.54 9.42 9.00
C VAL A 280 4.18 9.93 9.46
N ARG A 281 3.31 9.01 9.88
CA ARG A 281 2.01 9.30 10.51
C ARG A 281 2.09 8.89 11.97
N LEU A 282 1.78 9.79 12.88
CA LEU A 282 1.53 9.44 14.28
C LEU A 282 0.07 9.01 14.41
N LEU A 283 -0.16 7.84 15.00
CA LEU A 283 -1.50 7.39 15.36
C LEU A 283 -1.79 7.83 16.79
N ASP A 284 -2.90 8.55 17.00
CA ASP A 284 -3.33 9.02 18.31
C ASP A 284 -4.08 7.89 19.04
N GLU A 285 -3.39 6.76 19.28
CA GLU A 285 -3.95 5.60 20.01
C GLU A 285 -3.76 5.73 21.55
N GLY A 286 -3.15 6.83 22.02
CA GLY A 286 -2.91 7.11 23.44
C GLY A 286 -2.08 8.39 23.72
N HIS A 287 -1.69 8.57 24.98
CA HIS A 287 -1.20 9.84 25.56
C HIS A 287 0.33 9.91 25.76
N THR A 288 1.13 9.03 25.13
CA THR A 288 2.58 8.93 25.45
C THR A 288 3.39 10.18 25.11
N GLY A 289 2.82 11.16 24.39
CA GLY A 289 3.49 12.41 24.05
C GLY A 289 4.71 12.20 23.13
N LEU A 290 4.80 11.06 22.43
CA LEU A 290 5.92 10.74 21.54
C LEU A 290 6.06 11.83 20.45
N ARG A 291 7.09 12.68 20.59
CA ARG A 291 7.41 13.73 19.63
C ARG A 291 8.45 13.26 18.62
N ILE A 292 7.98 12.74 17.49
CA ILE A 292 8.86 12.46 16.35
C ILE A 292 9.16 13.77 15.62
N SER A 293 10.36 14.30 15.80
CA SER A 293 10.84 15.46 15.04
C SER A 293 11.10 15.08 13.58
N GLY A 294 10.57 15.86 12.63
CA GLY A 294 10.81 15.66 11.20
C GLY A 294 12.30 15.71 10.83
N ARG A 295 13.10 16.52 11.54
CA ARG A 295 14.55 16.59 11.35
C ARG A 295 15.25 15.28 11.70
N ASN A 296 14.79 14.59 12.74
CA ASN A 296 15.35 13.29 13.14
C ASN A 296 14.99 12.21 12.12
N VAL A 297 13.75 12.22 11.60
CA VAL A 297 13.32 11.32 10.52
C VAL A 297 14.16 11.52 9.27
N GLN A 298 14.34 12.78 8.84
CA GLN A 298 15.15 13.10 7.67
C GLN A 298 16.60 12.64 7.87
N LYS A 299 17.20 12.90 9.04
CA LYS A 299 18.56 12.44 9.37
C LYS A 299 18.68 10.91 9.34
N ALA A 300 17.66 10.18 9.81
CA ALA A 300 17.63 8.73 9.76
C ALA A 300 17.58 8.21 8.31
N ILE A 301 16.76 8.81 7.46
CA ILE A 301 16.66 8.49 6.02
C ILE A 301 17.99 8.79 5.31
N SER A 302 18.58 9.96 5.51
CA SER A 302 19.87 10.33 4.92
C SER A 302 20.99 9.34 5.30
N ARG A 303 21.09 8.98 6.57
CA ARG A 303 22.05 7.94 7.03
C ARG A 303 21.79 6.58 6.40
N GLY A 304 20.52 6.24 6.19
CA GLY A 304 20.14 5.01 5.49
C GLY A 304 20.61 4.99 4.03
N LEU A 305 20.49 6.10 3.32
CA LEU A 305 21.00 6.26 1.95
C LEU A 305 22.53 6.14 1.88
N GLU A 306 23.23 6.79 2.81
CA GLU A 306 24.70 6.71 2.94
C GLU A 306 25.16 5.25 3.16
N GLU A 307 24.50 4.52 4.07
CA GLU A 307 24.72 3.09 4.27
C GLU A 307 24.38 2.22 3.06
N GLY A 308 23.33 2.64 2.35
CA GLY A 308 22.93 2.06 1.07
C GLY A 308 24.01 2.19 0.00
N ARG A 309 24.97 3.12 0.19
CA ARG A 309 25.90 3.64 -0.82
C ARG A 309 25.16 4.12 -2.07
N SER A 310 23.97 4.68 -1.88
CA SER A 310 23.14 5.11 -3.00
C SER A 310 23.57 6.50 -3.44
N ASN A 311 24.05 6.60 -4.68
CA ASN A 311 24.50 7.88 -5.25
C ASN A 311 23.37 8.62 -5.96
N ALA A 312 22.23 7.97 -6.16
CA ALA A 312 21.07 8.54 -6.84
C ALA A 312 20.38 9.59 -5.96
N ALA A 313 20.48 10.85 -6.37
CA ALA A 313 19.79 11.96 -5.71
C ALA A 313 18.27 11.70 -5.65
N ASN A 314 17.65 11.94 -4.49
CA ASN A 314 16.21 11.83 -4.28
C ASN A 314 15.58 10.45 -4.55
N ILE A 315 16.37 9.37 -4.53
CA ILE A 315 15.86 8.01 -4.71
C ILE A 315 14.93 7.56 -3.57
N VAL A 316 15.27 7.93 -2.34
CA VAL A 316 14.38 7.84 -1.18
C VAL A 316 14.45 9.19 -0.47
N CYS A 317 13.32 9.80 -0.18
CA CYS A 317 13.28 11.12 0.45
C CYS A 317 12.23 11.18 1.55
N TYR A 318 12.43 12.08 2.51
CA TYR A 318 11.44 12.36 3.52
C TYR A 318 10.36 13.29 2.96
N GLY A 319 9.11 12.83 2.93
CA GLY A 319 7.96 13.57 2.41
C GLY A 319 7.19 14.37 3.46
N GLY A 320 7.74 14.57 4.66
CA GLY A 320 7.07 15.24 5.76
C GLY A 320 6.14 14.34 6.58
N ARG A 321 5.35 14.98 7.45
CA ARG A 321 4.33 14.29 8.24
C ARG A 321 3.11 14.01 7.37
N ALA A 322 2.60 12.79 7.42
CA ALA A 322 1.31 12.47 6.83
C ALA A 322 0.18 13.03 7.73
N PRO A 323 -0.95 13.48 7.15
CA PRO A 323 -2.08 13.97 7.91
C PRO A 323 -2.66 12.86 8.82
N ARG A 324 -3.15 13.27 10.00
CA ARG A 324 -3.65 12.39 11.07
C ARG A 324 -4.89 11.62 10.64
N LYS A 325 -5.87 12.32 10.10
CA LYS A 325 -6.98 11.72 9.36
C LYS A 325 -6.61 11.77 7.88
N MET A 326 -6.71 10.65 7.19
CA MET A 326 -7.13 10.76 5.80
C MET A 326 -8.55 11.28 5.91
N GLU A 327 -8.75 12.59 5.75
CA GLU A 327 -10.04 13.06 5.23
C GLU A 327 -10.31 12.16 4.04
N GLU A 328 -11.36 11.34 4.17
CA GLU A 328 -11.77 10.41 3.15
C GLU A 328 -12.12 11.25 1.93
N ILE A 329 -11.20 11.27 0.95
CA ILE A 329 -11.46 11.83 -0.37
C ILE A 329 -12.49 10.96 -1.09
#